data_AF-A0A2N5DSN0-F1
#
_entry.id   AF-A0A2N5DSN0-F1
#
_cell.length_a   1.000
_cell.length_b   1.000
_cell.length_c   1.000
_cell.angle_alpha   90.00
_cell.angle_beta   90.00
_cell.angle_gamma   90.00
#
_symmetry.space_group_name_H-M   'P 1'
#
loop_
_entity.id
_entity.type
_entity.pdbx_description
1 polymer ?
#
loop_
_entity_poly.entity_id
_entity_poly.type
_entity_poly.pdbx_seq_one_letter_code
_entity_poly.pdbx_strand_id
1 'polypeptide(L)'
;MPMQTGIKDEMLTAIVRRGLDISEERLQMALRACCASLVYRTRMCSMRFRRDINGVAVEAISKEDKKHAWQQIVDYRLRHKLPQLRPQWLKGSRKKGPMKGRSAQPRKGVKPSRPVQASQPAAR
;
A
#
# COMPACT_ATOMS: atom_id res chain seq x y z
N MET A 1 -12.59 3.92 -2.19
CA MET A 1 -11.87 2.80 -1.52
C MET A 1 -12.64 1.52 -1.79
N PRO A 2 -12.10 0.30 -1.57
CA PRO A 2 -12.92 -0.93 -1.58
C PRO A 2 -14.09 -0.77 -0.62
N MET A 3 -15.30 -0.87 -1.15
CA MET A 3 -16.53 -0.69 -0.39
C MET A 3 -17.03 -2.03 0.12
N GLN A 4 -17.65 -2.04 1.30
CA GLN A 4 -18.30 -3.24 1.84
C GLN A 4 -19.45 -3.71 0.96
N THR A 5 -19.77 -4.99 1.07
CA THR A 5 -20.95 -5.57 0.44
C THR A 5 -22.21 -4.92 1.03
N GLY A 6 -23.19 -4.54 0.19
CA GLY A 6 -24.42 -3.87 0.66
C GLY A 6 -24.33 -2.37 0.92
N ILE A 7 -23.19 -1.69 0.68
CA ILE A 7 -23.01 -0.26 1.02
C ILE A 7 -24.09 0.69 0.45
N LYS A 8 -24.78 0.31 -0.63
CA LYS A 8 -25.87 1.10 -1.24
C LYS A 8 -26.95 1.42 -0.21
N ASP A 9 -27.39 0.45 0.58
CA ASP A 9 -28.55 0.58 1.46
C ASP A 9 -28.23 1.46 2.70
N GLU A 10 -27.00 1.37 3.20
CA GLU A 10 -26.48 2.31 4.21
C GLU A 10 -26.34 3.73 3.66
N MET A 11 -25.88 3.88 2.41
CA MET A 11 -25.78 5.19 1.77
C MET A 11 -27.17 5.82 1.53
N LEU A 12 -28.18 5.04 1.12
CA LEU A 12 -29.57 5.49 1.01
C LEU A 12 -30.09 5.98 2.37
N THR A 13 -29.90 5.19 3.42
CA THR A 13 -30.29 5.55 4.80
C THR A 13 -29.62 6.85 5.24
N ALA A 14 -28.33 7.03 4.93
CA ALA A 14 -27.58 8.25 5.24
C ALA A 14 -28.01 9.47 4.41
N ILE A 15 -28.42 9.28 3.16
CA ILE A 15 -28.95 10.33 2.25
C ILE A 15 -30.28 10.86 2.78
N VAL A 16 -31.23 9.96 3.10
CA VAL A 16 -32.53 10.29 3.67
C VAL A 16 -32.36 11.05 5.00
N ARG A 17 -31.52 10.55 5.91
CA ARG A 17 -31.26 11.20 7.22
C ARG A 17 -30.63 12.60 7.10
N ARG A 18 -30.02 12.93 5.96
CA ARG A 18 -29.37 14.23 5.69
C ARG A 18 -30.23 15.17 4.85
N GLY A 19 -31.44 14.75 4.44
CA GLY A 19 -32.30 15.54 3.56
C GLY A 19 -31.69 15.79 2.16
N LEU A 20 -30.84 14.88 1.68
CA LEU A 20 -30.19 15.01 0.38
C LEU A 20 -31.13 14.47 -0.73
N ASP A 21 -31.46 15.31 -1.70
CA ASP A 21 -32.27 14.93 -2.86
C ASP A 21 -31.43 14.15 -3.90
N ILE A 22 -31.29 12.84 -3.68
CA ILE A 22 -30.60 11.91 -4.57
C ILE A 22 -31.47 10.66 -4.71
N SER A 23 -31.99 10.41 -5.91
CA SER A 23 -32.74 9.17 -6.19
C SER A 23 -31.84 7.93 -6.10
N GLU A 24 -32.42 6.80 -5.71
CA GLU A 24 -31.71 5.52 -5.60
C GLU A 24 -31.01 5.14 -6.91
N GLU A 25 -31.67 5.36 -8.05
CA GLU A 25 -31.13 5.08 -9.38
C GLU A 25 -29.83 5.86 -9.64
N ARG A 26 -29.80 7.15 -9.28
CA ARG A 26 -28.60 8.01 -9.43
C ARG A 26 -27.47 7.53 -8.53
N LEU A 27 -27.78 7.12 -7.29
CA LEU A 27 -26.79 6.49 -6.39
C LEU A 27 -26.27 5.17 -6.97
N GLN A 28 -27.16 4.30 -7.47
CA GLN A 28 -26.79 3.00 -8.02
C GLN A 28 -25.92 3.15 -9.29
N MET A 29 -26.23 4.10 -10.17
CA MET A 29 -25.39 4.45 -11.31
C MET A 29 -24.01 4.95 -10.87
N ALA A 30 -23.94 5.86 -9.91
CA ALA A 30 -22.67 6.39 -9.39
C ALA A 30 -21.81 5.29 -8.75
N LEU A 31 -22.41 4.38 -7.97
CA LEU A 31 -21.73 3.21 -7.39
C LEU A 31 -21.22 2.26 -8.47
N ARG A 32 -22.03 1.94 -9.49
CA ARG A 32 -21.62 1.11 -10.64
C ARG A 32 -20.43 1.73 -11.37
N ALA A 33 -20.47 3.03 -11.68
CA ALA A 33 -19.37 3.75 -12.31
C ALA A 33 -18.09 3.75 -11.47
N CYS A 34 -18.22 3.99 -10.15
CA CYS A 34 -17.11 3.93 -9.20
C CYS A 34 -16.45 2.55 -9.18
N CYS A 35 -17.23 1.48 -9.01
CA CYS A 35 -16.75 0.09 -9.02
C CYS A 35 -16.15 -0.34 -10.37
N ALA A 36 -16.66 0.18 -11.48
CA ALA A 36 -16.11 -0.08 -12.81
C ALA A 36 -14.73 0.56 -13.02
N SER A 37 -14.39 1.63 -12.29
CA SER A 37 -13.14 2.38 -12.51
C SER A 37 -11.87 1.56 -12.30
N LEU A 38 -10.85 1.82 -13.13
CA LEU A 38 -9.53 1.17 -13.01
C LEU A 38 -8.86 1.43 -11.65
N VAL A 39 -9.10 2.61 -11.08
CA VAL A 39 -8.61 3.00 -9.74
C VAL A 39 -9.24 2.14 -8.65
N TYR A 40 -10.56 1.88 -8.72
CA TYR A 40 -11.23 1.00 -7.78
C TYR A 40 -10.68 -0.43 -7.85
N ARG A 41 -10.62 -1.00 -9.06
CA ARG A 41 -10.04 -2.34 -9.32
C ARG A 41 -8.61 -2.45 -8.78
N THR A 42 -7.77 -1.43 -9.02
CA THR A 42 -6.39 -1.40 -8.51
C THR A 42 -6.34 -1.37 -6.98
N ARG A 43 -7.24 -0.63 -6.32
CA ARG A 43 -7.35 -0.61 -4.85
C ARG A 43 -7.88 -1.93 -4.27
N MET A 44 -8.75 -2.65 -4.97
CA MET A 44 -9.19 -4.00 -4.57
C MET A 44 -7.98 -4.95 -4.46
N CYS A 45 -7.08 -4.92 -5.45
CA CYS A 45 -5.87 -5.76 -5.42
C CYS A 45 -4.87 -5.36 -4.31
N SER A 46 -4.71 -4.07 -4.02
CA SER A 46 -3.68 -3.59 -3.08
C SER A 46 -4.10 -3.58 -1.61
N MET A 47 -5.39 -3.47 -1.30
CA MET A 47 -5.86 -3.35 0.08
C MET A 47 -6.17 -4.70 0.73
N ARG A 48 -6.30 -4.71 2.06
CA ARG A 48 -6.66 -5.89 2.86
C ARG A 48 -8.15 -5.99 3.15
N PHE A 49 -8.81 -4.85 3.40
CA PHE A 49 -10.18 -4.77 3.88
C PHE A 49 -11.04 -3.83 3.03
N ARG A 50 -12.31 -4.18 2.90
CA ARG A 50 -13.41 -3.29 2.50
C ARG A 50 -13.76 -2.36 3.65
N ARG A 51 -14.34 -1.21 3.34
CA ARG A 51 -14.74 -0.19 4.32
C ARG A 51 -16.21 0.20 4.19
N ASP A 52 -16.78 0.60 5.32
CA ASP A 52 -18.13 1.14 5.44
C ASP A 52 -18.23 2.60 4.95
N ILE A 53 -19.40 3.21 5.15
CA ILE A 53 -19.64 4.63 4.84
C ILE A 53 -18.81 5.61 5.71
N ASN A 54 -18.33 5.17 6.88
CA ASN A 54 -17.52 5.96 7.81
C ASN A 54 -16.01 5.79 7.57
N GLY A 55 -15.62 4.84 6.71
CA GLY A 55 -14.23 4.47 6.46
C GLY A 55 -13.65 3.44 7.44
N VAL A 56 -14.44 2.85 8.34
CA VAL A 56 -14.06 1.75 9.22
C VAL A 56 -13.87 0.47 8.39
N ALA A 57 -12.90 -0.38 8.75
CA ALA A 57 -12.68 -1.65 8.07
C ALA A 57 -13.66 -2.72 8.60
N VAL A 58 -14.40 -3.37 7.70
CA VAL A 58 -15.48 -4.30 8.05
C VAL A 58 -15.22 -5.72 7.54
N GLU A 59 -14.94 -5.88 6.25
CA GLU A 59 -14.85 -7.18 5.59
C GLU A 59 -13.45 -7.38 4.99
N ALA A 60 -12.85 -8.56 5.14
CA ALA A 60 -11.58 -8.89 4.49
C ALA A 60 -11.80 -9.15 2.99
N ILE A 61 -11.00 -8.52 2.12
CA ILE A 61 -11.10 -8.74 0.67
C ILE A 61 -10.56 -10.14 0.35
N SER A 62 -11.43 -11.00 -0.17
CA SER A 62 -11.12 -12.39 -0.57
C SER A 62 -9.99 -12.48 -1.60
N LYS A 63 -9.37 -13.66 -1.74
CA LYS A 63 -8.32 -13.87 -2.76
C LYS A 63 -8.95 -13.89 -4.16
N GLU A 64 -10.19 -14.36 -4.23
CA GLU A 64 -11.04 -14.52 -5.38
C GLU A 64 -11.43 -13.15 -5.95
N ASP A 65 -11.88 -12.22 -5.10
CA ASP A 65 -12.11 -10.81 -5.45
C ASP A 65 -10.85 -10.15 -6.03
N LYS A 66 -9.69 -10.39 -5.41
CA LYS A 66 -8.41 -9.82 -5.88
C LYS A 66 -8.00 -10.39 -7.24
N LYS A 67 -8.20 -11.69 -7.46
CA LYS A 67 -7.94 -12.36 -8.74
C LYS A 67 -8.88 -11.82 -9.82
N HIS A 68 -10.18 -11.69 -9.53
CA HIS A 68 -11.16 -11.13 -10.46
C HIS A 68 -10.84 -9.65 -10.78
N ALA A 69 -10.57 -8.82 -9.77
CA ALA A 69 -10.19 -7.43 -9.98
C ALA A 69 -8.88 -7.29 -10.79
N TRP A 70 -7.91 -8.20 -10.58
CA TRP A 70 -6.67 -8.23 -11.36
C TRP A 70 -6.92 -8.60 -12.83
N GLN A 71 -7.70 -9.63 -13.12
CA GLN A 71 -8.06 -10.01 -14.49
C GLN A 71 -8.73 -8.83 -15.22
N GLN A 72 -9.67 -8.18 -14.53
CA GLN A 72 -10.37 -6.98 -15.00
C GLN A 72 -9.45 -5.75 -15.25
N ILE A 73 -8.24 -5.71 -14.68
CA ILE A 73 -7.20 -4.72 -15.00
C ILE A 73 -6.40 -5.13 -16.23
N VAL A 74 -6.04 -6.43 -16.34
CA VAL A 74 -5.30 -6.99 -17.48
C VAL A 74 -6.12 -6.83 -18.76
N ASP A 75 -7.39 -7.23 -18.74
CA ASP A 75 -8.30 -7.15 -19.89
C ASP A 75 -8.49 -5.70 -20.35
N TYR A 76 -8.65 -4.76 -19.41
CA TYR A 76 -8.74 -3.33 -19.71
C TYR A 76 -7.47 -2.82 -20.40
N ARG A 77 -6.29 -3.15 -19.86
CA ARG A 77 -5.01 -2.73 -20.46
C ARG A 77 -4.81 -3.32 -21.85
N LEU A 78 -5.19 -4.57 -22.07
CA LEU A 78 -5.12 -5.23 -23.37
C LEU A 78 -6.02 -4.52 -24.40
N ARG A 79 -7.30 -4.28 -24.06
CA ARG A 79 -8.26 -3.58 -24.94
C ARG A 79 -7.80 -2.17 -25.31
N HIS A 80 -7.20 -1.44 -24.38
CA HIS A 80 -6.72 -0.07 -24.59
C HIS A 80 -5.25 0.03 -25.04
N LYS A 81 -4.61 -1.09 -25.43
CA LYS A 81 -3.20 -1.15 -25.88
C LYS A 81 -2.20 -0.53 -24.89
N LEU A 82 -2.52 -0.55 -23.60
CA LEU A 82 -1.67 0.00 -22.54
C LEU A 82 -0.55 -0.99 -22.17
N PRO A 83 0.63 -0.51 -21.75
CA PRO A 83 1.71 -1.38 -21.29
C PRO A 83 1.25 -2.34 -20.19
N GLN A 84 1.59 -3.63 -20.32
CA GLN A 84 1.22 -4.64 -19.33
C GLN A 84 1.90 -4.35 -17.99
N LEU A 85 1.11 -4.37 -16.90
CA LEU A 85 1.68 -4.36 -15.55
C LEU A 85 2.32 -5.72 -15.29
N ARG A 86 3.66 -5.76 -15.22
CA ARG A 86 4.33 -6.92 -14.64
C ARG A 86 3.92 -7.02 -13.16
N PRO A 87 3.43 -8.18 -12.68
CA PRO A 87 3.11 -8.37 -11.27
C PRO A 87 4.28 -7.98 -10.37
N GLN A 88 3.99 -7.51 -9.16
CA GLN A 88 5.05 -7.00 -8.27
C GLN A 88 6.04 -8.09 -7.82
N TRP A 89 5.65 -9.37 -7.87
CA TRP A 89 6.55 -10.52 -7.68
C TRP A 89 7.46 -10.81 -8.88
N LEU A 90 7.16 -10.26 -10.07
CA LEU A 90 8.02 -10.28 -11.27
C LEU A 90 8.92 -9.04 -11.38
N LYS A 91 8.90 -8.13 -10.39
CA LYS A 91 10.08 -7.30 -10.10
C LYS A 91 11.14 -8.21 -9.53
N GLY A 92 11.84 -8.92 -10.42
CA GLY A 92 13.03 -9.69 -10.09
C GLY A 92 13.92 -8.84 -9.19
N SER A 93 14.43 -9.48 -8.13
CA SER A 93 15.32 -8.89 -7.13
C SER A 93 16.25 -7.87 -7.80
N ARG A 94 15.99 -6.58 -7.55
CA ARG A 94 16.78 -5.48 -8.12
C ARG A 94 18.20 -5.73 -7.67
N LYS A 95 19.04 -6.33 -8.54
CA LYS A 95 20.40 -6.74 -8.21
C LYS A 95 21.06 -5.51 -7.62
N LYS A 96 21.31 -5.52 -6.31
CA LYS A 96 22.21 -4.55 -5.70
C LYS A 96 23.52 -4.78 -6.46
N GLY A 97 23.93 -3.79 -7.25
CA GLY A 97 25.21 -3.86 -7.96
C GLY A 97 26.34 -4.14 -6.97
N PRO A 98 27.50 -4.62 -7.43
CA PRO A 98 28.62 -5.02 -6.57
C PRO A 98 29.31 -3.80 -5.93
N MET A 99 28.60 -3.13 -5.03
CA MET A 99 29.00 -1.97 -4.23
C MET A 99 28.58 -2.20 -2.78
N LYS A 100 29.04 -3.32 -2.23
CA LYS A 100 29.03 -3.61 -0.79
C LYS A 100 30.45 -4.02 -0.38
N GLY A 101 31.39 -3.09 -0.56
CA GLY A 101 32.83 -3.36 -0.45
C GLY A 101 33.76 -2.14 -0.32
N ARG A 102 33.26 -0.90 -0.33
CA ARG A 102 34.04 0.24 0.18
C ARG A 102 33.88 0.31 1.70
N SER A 103 34.71 -0.45 2.38
CA SER A 103 35.05 -0.26 3.78
C SER A 103 35.43 1.21 4.01
N ALA A 104 34.86 1.81 5.05
CA ALA A 104 35.29 3.12 5.50
C ALA A 104 36.74 3.02 5.97
N GLN A 105 37.67 3.73 5.31
CA GLN A 105 39.01 3.93 5.86
C GLN A 105 38.88 4.83 7.10
N PRO A 106 39.26 4.36 8.31
CA PRO A 106 39.41 5.27 9.43
C PRO A 106 40.67 6.12 9.19
N ARG A 107 40.51 7.46 9.19
CA ARG A 107 41.64 8.39 9.19
C ARG A 107 42.43 8.23 10.49
N LYS A 108 43.47 7.40 10.50
CA LYS A 108 44.44 7.31 11.61
C LYS A 108 45.44 8.47 11.55
N GLY A 109 45.00 9.63 12.03
CA GLY A 109 45.89 10.74 12.37
C GLY A 109 46.39 10.63 13.81
N VAL A 110 47.65 11.06 14.01
CA VAL A 110 48.29 11.40 15.30
C VAL A 110 48.53 10.25 16.30
N LYS A 111 49.82 9.93 16.49
CA LYS A 111 50.32 9.24 17.70
C LYS A 111 50.56 10.29 18.81
N PRO A 112 50.10 10.06 20.04
CA PRO A 112 50.71 10.66 21.23
C PRO A 112 51.80 9.75 21.79
N SER A 113 52.91 10.35 22.20
CA SER A 113 54.07 9.71 22.84
C SER A 113 53.83 9.38 24.32
N ARG A 114 54.30 8.21 24.78
CA ARG A 114 54.75 7.95 26.17
C ARG A 114 56.04 8.76 26.47
N PRO A 115 56.57 8.96 27.71
CA PRO A 115 56.45 8.15 28.96
C PRO A 115 55.15 8.37 29.80
N VAL A 116 55.03 8.30 31.14
CA VAL A 116 55.96 8.35 32.30
C VAL A 116 55.49 7.35 33.40
N GLN A 117 56.21 7.25 34.53
CA GLN A 117 55.82 6.51 35.76
C GLN A 117 55.38 7.45 36.89
N ALA A 118 54.41 7.01 37.69
CA ALA A 118 54.36 7.11 39.17
C ALA A 118 53.22 6.17 39.62
N SER A 119 53.47 5.04 40.30
CA SER A 119 53.85 4.91 41.72
C SER A 119 52.76 5.41 42.69
N GLN A 120 51.93 4.52 43.23
CA GLN A 120 51.73 4.26 44.69
C GLN A 120 50.51 3.33 44.97
N PRO A 121 50.37 2.76 46.21
CA PRO A 121 49.88 1.39 46.37
C PRO A 121 48.51 1.22 47.07
N ALA A 122 48.22 -0.06 47.30
CA ALA A 122 47.12 -0.74 47.97
C ALA A 122 46.37 -0.09 49.17
N ALA A 123 45.15 -0.63 49.33
CA ALA A 123 44.38 -0.84 50.56
C ALA A 123 43.64 0.35 51.19
N ARG A 124 42.31 0.20 51.28
CA ARG A 124 41.64 -0.21 52.54
C ARG A 124 40.46 -1.12 52.24
#